data_AF-A0A7I9WLK9-F1
#
_entry.id   AF-A0A7I9WLK9-F1
#
_cell.length_a   1.000
_cell.length_b   1.000
_cell.length_c   1.000
_cell.angle_alpha   90.00
_cell.angle_beta   90.00
_cell.angle_gamma   90.00
#
_symmetry.space_group_name_H-M   'P 1'
#
loop_
_entity.id
_entity.type
_entity.pdbx_description
1 polymer ?
#
loop_
_entity_poly.entity_id
_entity_poly.type
_entity_poly.pdbx_seq_one_letter_code
_entity_poly.pdbx_strand_id
1 'polypeptide(L)'
;MPDPFAQFRRDHREVLDLRRLVDNVTAEESPETSAFLAALAELTDDEELRARCRRILADRSHELPLWLSNLADLDIYRAVHRTHVLGDRSELLIGARLADRTDLTCIVHFEHGRCLEISDAGFSSDSISSLIAAVNQQAEHPDFIHVEMDLAEARAWIDEGFGPSATMFLPHSTAWPESKALLQWLIRKLPDGGIRIEPPRWSSEDIHTLLRDFCTALLGTAPSRFHAMCVLAELCESTGIGDPLRWSESRLHEILTPEPDGYRDFEDELLVDLPELLRQYVPFAHAQAGIRQGLTDRALAAIDEYESAYYQALDEAG
;
A
#
# COMPACT_ATOMS: atom_id res chain seq x y z
N MET A 1 8.72 -25.24 26.91
CA MET A 1 7.44 -24.85 26.27
C MET A 1 7.59 -25.05 24.77
N PRO A 2 6.55 -25.53 24.07
CA PRO A 2 6.53 -25.55 22.61
C PRO A 2 6.51 -24.11 22.09
N ASP A 3 7.26 -23.84 21.03
CA ASP A 3 7.34 -22.56 20.34
C ASP A 3 5.96 -22.18 19.76
N PRO A 4 5.31 -21.10 20.24
CA PRO A 4 3.97 -20.69 19.81
C PRO A 4 3.91 -20.20 18.35
N PHE A 5 5.06 -19.94 17.71
CA PHE A 5 5.15 -19.55 16.30
C PHE A 5 5.44 -20.72 15.35
N ALA A 6 5.59 -21.94 15.87
CA ALA A 6 5.79 -23.13 15.03
C ALA A 6 4.59 -23.43 14.12
N GLN A 7 3.39 -22.95 14.48
CA GLN A 7 2.16 -23.14 13.71
C GLN A 7 2.01 -22.14 12.54
N PHE A 8 2.60 -20.94 12.66
CA PHE A 8 2.68 -19.94 11.58
C PHE A 8 3.75 -20.26 10.53
N ARG A 9 4.70 -21.15 10.84
CA ARG A 9 5.69 -21.68 9.87
C ARG A 9 5.12 -22.71 8.89
N ARG A 10 3.83 -23.07 9.02
CA ARG A 10 3.19 -24.16 8.24
C ARG A 10 2.44 -23.73 6.99
N ASP A 11 2.68 -22.54 6.47
CA ASP A 11 2.46 -22.24 5.05
C ASP A 11 3.82 -22.25 4.33
N HIS A 12 4.48 -23.41 4.33
CA HIS A 12 5.43 -23.70 3.26
C HIS A 12 4.60 -23.95 1.99
N ARG A 13 4.16 -22.88 1.31
CA ARG A 13 4.10 -22.96 -0.16
C ARG A 13 5.51 -23.43 -0.55
N GLU A 14 5.63 -24.64 -1.09
CA GLU A 14 6.92 -25.13 -1.59
C GLU A 14 7.49 -24.00 -2.45
N VAL A 15 8.54 -23.34 -1.97
CA VAL A 15 9.24 -22.32 -2.74
C VAL A 15 9.85 -23.08 -3.89
N LEU A 16 9.15 -23.05 -5.02
CA LEU A 16 9.57 -23.73 -6.23
C LEU A 16 10.95 -23.18 -6.59
N ASP A 17 11.96 -24.04 -6.51
CA ASP A 17 13.30 -23.68 -6.93
C ASP A 17 13.29 -23.52 -8.46
N LEU A 18 13.25 -22.25 -8.90
CA LEU A 18 13.23 -21.89 -10.32
C LEU A 18 14.41 -22.48 -11.08
N ARG A 19 15.56 -22.68 -10.44
CA ARG A 19 16.74 -23.28 -11.08
C ARG A 19 16.50 -24.75 -11.36
N ARG A 20 15.92 -25.47 -10.40
CA ARG A 20 15.50 -26.87 -10.57
C ARG A 20 14.38 -27.02 -11.59
N LEU A 21 13.46 -26.06 -11.65
CA LEU A 21 12.43 -26.05 -12.68
C LEU A 21 13.07 -25.88 -14.07
N VAL A 22 13.98 -24.92 -14.25
CA VAL A 22 14.75 -24.73 -15.50
C VAL A 22 15.50 -26.01 -15.90
N ASP A 23 16.11 -26.71 -14.95
CA ASP A 23 16.78 -28.00 -15.23
C ASP A 23 15.81 -29.02 -15.83
N ASN A 24 14.58 -29.12 -15.31
CA ASN A 24 13.57 -30.04 -15.80
C ASN A 24 13.06 -29.68 -17.20
N VAL A 25 12.73 -28.40 -17.46
CA VAL A 25 12.23 -27.95 -18.78
C VAL A 25 13.31 -27.88 -19.85
N THR A 26 14.59 -27.95 -19.46
CA THR A 26 15.70 -28.08 -20.42
C THR A 26 15.71 -29.46 -21.07
N ALA A 27 15.26 -30.50 -20.36
CA ALA A 27 15.27 -31.88 -20.86
C ALA A 27 14.21 -32.16 -21.94
N GLU A 28 13.13 -31.37 -21.99
CA GLU A 28 12.04 -31.51 -22.94
C GLU A 28 11.99 -30.29 -23.87
N GLU A 29 12.52 -30.44 -25.08
CA GLU A 29 12.54 -29.37 -26.08
C GLU A 29 11.20 -29.29 -26.81
N SER A 30 10.36 -28.33 -26.42
CA SER A 30 9.10 -28.03 -27.10
C SER A 30 8.91 -26.51 -27.28
N PRO A 31 7.98 -26.08 -28.15
CA PRO A 31 7.60 -24.67 -28.24
C PRO A 31 7.14 -24.09 -26.90
N GLU A 32 6.39 -24.85 -26.10
CA GLU A 32 5.88 -24.45 -24.78
C GLU A 32 7.01 -24.25 -23.77
N THR A 33 7.99 -25.17 -23.72
CA THR A 33 9.13 -25.03 -22.80
C THR A 33 10.05 -23.88 -23.22
N SER A 34 10.11 -23.58 -24.51
CA SER A 34 10.84 -22.41 -25.04
C SER A 34 10.11 -21.11 -24.71
N ALA A 35 8.77 -21.08 -24.83
CA ALA A 35 7.97 -19.94 -24.41
C ALA A 35 8.12 -19.65 -22.91
N PHE A 36 8.11 -20.71 -22.09
CA PHE A 36 8.34 -20.60 -20.65
C PHE A 36 9.72 -19.99 -20.33
N LEU A 37 10.79 -20.49 -20.95
CA LEU A 37 12.14 -19.97 -20.73
C LEU A 37 12.27 -18.51 -21.20
N ALA A 38 11.58 -18.11 -22.26
CA ALA A 38 11.58 -16.73 -22.75
C ALA A 38 10.91 -15.78 -21.77
N ALA A 39 9.74 -16.17 -21.23
CA ALA A 39 9.07 -15.41 -20.18
C ALA A 39 9.93 -15.31 -18.92
N LEU A 40 10.53 -16.43 -18.49
CA LEU A 40 11.38 -16.47 -17.29
C LEU A 40 12.63 -15.60 -17.43
N ALA A 41 13.26 -15.58 -18.61
CA ALA A 41 14.42 -14.74 -18.89
C ALA A 41 14.11 -13.24 -18.70
N GLU A 42 12.91 -12.79 -19.06
CA GLU A 42 12.54 -11.39 -18.91
C GLU A 42 12.05 -11.05 -17.50
N LEU A 43 11.28 -11.94 -16.87
CA LEU A 43 10.62 -11.68 -15.59
C LEU A 43 11.53 -11.91 -14.37
N THR A 44 12.50 -12.83 -14.44
CA THR A 44 13.37 -13.11 -13.30
C THR A 44 14.26 -11.93 -12.94
N ASP A 45 14.59 -11.78 -11.66
CA ASP A 45 15.60 -10.82 -11.16
C ASP A 45 17.01 -11.43 -11.12
N ASP A 46 17.14 -12.75 -11.13
CA ASP A 46 18.42 -13.47 -11.08
C ASP A 46 19.16 -13.38 -12.43
N GLU A 47 20.25 -12.60 -12.47
CA GLU A 47 21.06 -12.39 -13.67
C GLU A 47 21.68 -13.69 -14.21
N GLU A 48 22.06 -14.62 -13.33
CA GLU A 48 22.64 -15.90 -13.74
C GLU A 48 21.56 -16.77 -14.40
N LEU A 49 20.37 -16.81 -13.80
CA LEU A 49 19.23 -17.55 -14.34
C LEU A 49 18.75 -16.95 -15.67
N ARG A 50 18.72 -15.62 -15.77
CA ARG A 50 18.40 -14.89 -16.99
C ARG A 50 19.38 -15.22 -18.13
N ALA A 51 20.68 -15.09 -17.87
CA ALA A 51 21.73 -15.39 -18.84
C ALA A 51 21.68 -16.86 -19.28
N ARG A 52 21.36 -17.77 -18.36
CA ARG A 52 21.18 -19.20 -18.65
C ARG A 52 19.99 -19.45 -19.56
N CYS A 53 18.81 -18.90 -19.27
CA CYS A 53 17.61 -19.07 -20.09
C CYS A 53 17.83 -18.55 -21.52
N ARG A 54 18.43 -17.35 -21.66
CA ARG A 54 18.77 -16.77 -22.97
C ARG A 54 19.73 -17.64 -23.79
N ARG A 55 20.71 -18.27 -23.14
CA ARG A 55 21.64 -19.21 -23.81
C ARG A 55 20.92 -20.44 -24.33
N ILE A 56 20.06 -21.06 -23.52
CA ILE A 56 19.28 -22.24 -23.92
C ILE A 56 18.35 -21.89 -25.09
N LEU A 57 17.71 -20.71 -25.05
CA LEU A 57 16.84 -20.25 -26.13
C LEU A 57 17.59 -20.01 -27.44
N ALA A 58 18.81 -19.49 -27.38
CA ALA A 58 19.64 -19.28 -28.57
C ALA A 58 20.00 -20.58 -29.30
N ASP A 59 20.08 -21.69 -28.55
CA ASP A 59 20.34 -23.02 -29.10
C ASP A 59 19.07 -23.70 -29.65
N ARG A 60 17.87 -23.16 -29.36
CA ARG A 60 16.58 -23.70 -29.80
C ARG A 60 16.07 -22.97 -31.05
N SER A 61 15.49 -23.73 -32.00
CA SER A 61 14.97 -23.19 -33.27
C SER A 61 13.46 -22.90 -33.27
N HIS A 62 12.80 -22.88 -32.11
CA HIS A 62 11.35 -22.68 -32.03
C HIS A 62 10.98 -21.22 -32.27
N GLU A 63 10.02 -20.98 -33.16
CA GLU A 63 9.41 -19.67 -33.35
C GLU A 63 8.51 -19.34 -32.17
N LEU A 64 8.79 -18.22 -31.49
CA LEU A 64 7.98 -17.72 -30.38
C LEU A 64 6.95 -16.69 -30.87
N PRO A 65 5.78 -16.59 -30.23
CA PRO A 65 4.82 -15.52 -30.51
C PRO A 65 5.46 -14.14 -30.42
N LEU A 66 5.07 -13.22 -31.32
CA LEU A 66 5.68 -11.87 -31.41
C LEU A 66 5.64 -11.10 -30.08
N TRP A 67 4.53 -11.20 -29.33
CA TRP A 67 4.40 -10.55 -28.02
C TRP A 67 5.43 -11.03 -27.00
N LEU A 68 5.87 -12.28 -27.11
CA LEU A 68 6.83 -12.90 -26.19
C LEU A 68 8.26 -12.64 -26.64
N SER A 69 8.52 -12.73 -27.94
CA SER A 69 9.82 -12.41 -28.54
C SER A 69 10.23 -10.95 -28.31
N ASN A 70 9.25 -10.06 -28.30
CA ASN A 70 9.43 -8.62 -28.10
C ASN A 70 8.90 -8.17 -26.75
N LEU A 71 8.84 -9.05 -25.75
CA LEU A 71 8.37 -8.68 -24.41
C LEU A 71 9.24 -7.56 -23.80
N ALA A 72 10.51 -7.47 -24.21
CA ALA A 72 11.39 -6.38 -23.81
C ALA A 72 10.98 -4.99 -24.36
N ASP A 73 10.24 -4.94 -25.46
CA ASP A 73 9.78 -3.73 -26.15
C ASP A 73 8.42 -3.29 -25.59
N LEU A 74 8.45 -2.79 -24.36
CA LEU A 74 7.30 -2.24 -23.66
C LEU A 74 7.29 -0.72 -23.79
N ASP A 75 6.22 -0.16 -24.35
CA ASP A 75 6.01 1.29 -24.39
C ASP A 75 5.17 1.72 -23.19
N ILE A 76 5.82 2.25 -22.15
CA ILE A 76 5.13 2.83 -20.99
C ILE A 76 4.84 4.29 -21.30
N TYR A 77 3.56 4.64 -21.35
CA TYR A 77 3.12 5.92 -21.92
C TYR A 77 2.38 6.83 -20.94
N ARG A 78 1.96 6.34 -19.77
CA ARG A 78 1.19 7.13 -18.79
C ARG A 78 1.26 6.54 -17.39
N ALA A 79 1.33 7.42 -16.38
CA ALA A 79 1.06 7.05 -15.00
C ALA A 79 0.03 8.00 -14.38
N VAL A 80 -0.87 7.44 -13.58
CA VAL A 80 -1.89 8.20 -12.85
C VAL A 80 -1.85 7.76 -11.40
N HIS A 81 -1.67 8.72 -10.51
CA HIS A 81 -1.77 8.50 -9.07
C HIS A 81 -3.15 8.88 -8.58
N ARG A 82 -3.75 8.05 -7.75
CA ARG A 82 -5.05 8.28 -7.13
C ARG A 82 -4.87 8.24 -5.62
N THR A 83 -5.35 9.25 -4.91
CA THR A 83 -5.25 9.28 -3.45
C THR A 83 -6.65 9.35 -2.85
N HIS A 84 -6.92 8.50 -1.86
CA HIS A 84 -8.15 8.56 -1.10
C HIS A 84 -8.19 9.87 -0.30
N VAL A 85 -9.36 10.48 -0.11
CA VAL A 85 -9.50 11.79 0.59
C VAL A 85 -9.06 11.75 2.05
N LEU A 86 -9.06 10.56 2.68
CA LEU A 86 -8.50 10.35 4.02
C LEU A 86 -6.98 10.09 4.00
N GLY A 87 -6.37 9.94 2.83
CA GLY A 87 -4.93 9.87 2.62
C GLY A 87 -4.24 8.59 3.10
N ASP A 88 -4.98 7.70 3.75
CA ASP A 88 -4.57 6.37 4.24
C ASP A 88 -4.23 5.40 3.11
N ARG A 89 -4.80 5.63 1.92
CA ARG A 89 -4.66 4.74 0.77
C ARG A 89 -4.42 5.52 -0.51
N SER A 90 -3.56 4.98 -1.36
CA SER A 90 -3.41 5.48 -2.72
C SER A 90 -3.22 4.35 -3.73
N GLU A 91 -3.38 4.68 -4.99
CA GLU A 91 -3.21 3.76 -6.11
C GLU A 91 -2.34 4.42 -7.17
N LEU A 92 -1.53 3.62 -7.84
CA LEU A 92 -0.76 4.03 -9.00
C LEU A 92 -1.15 3.16 -10.18
N LEU A 93 -1.69 3.78 -11.22
CA LEU A 93 -2.04 3.14 -12.47
C LEU A 93 -0.97 3.45 -13.49
N ILE A 94 -0.38 2.42 -14.10
CA ILE A 94 0.65 2.57 -15.13
C ILE A 94 0.15 1.93 -16.41
N GLY A 95 -0.02 2.76 -17.44
CA GLY A 95 -0.41 2.34 -18.78
C GLY A 95 0.80 2.00 -19.62
N ALA A 96 0.83 0.78 -20.14
CA ALA A 96 1.86 0.27 -21.02
C ALA A 96 1.25 -0.39 -22.25
N ARG A 97 2.05 -0.54 -23.30
CA ARG A 97 1.66 -1.21 -24.54
C ARG A 97 2.73 -2.19 -24.98
N LEU A 98 2.31 -3.41 -25.24
CA LEU A 98 3.16 -4.46 -25.79
C LEU A 98 3.44 -4.23 -27.27
N ALA A 99 4.46 -4.90 -27.80
CA ALA A 99 4.87 -4.79 -29.21
C ALA A 99 3.76 -5.13 -30.22
N ASP A 100 2.81 -5.99 -29.84
CA ASP A 100 1.64 -6.35 -30.63
C ASP A 100 0.49 -5.33 -30.55
N ARG A 101 0.72 -4.21 -29.85
CA ARG A 101 -0.24 -3.12 -29.55
C ARG A 101 -1.32 -3.48 -28.54
N THR A 102 -1.21 -4.61 -27.87
CA THR A 102 -2.08 -4.94 -26.74
C THR A 102 -1.79 -3.97 -25.59
N ASP A 103 -2.84 -3.35 -25.04
CA ASP A 103 -2.71 -2.51 -23.85
C ASP A 103 -2.55 -3.38 -22.60
N LEU A 104 -1.76 -2.88 -21.67
CA LEU A 104 -1.53 -3.47 -20.36
C LEU A 104 -1.59 -2.33 -19.34
N THR A 105 -2.44 -2.45 -18.34
CA THR A 105 -2.45 -1.52 -17.21
C THR A 105 -2.06 -2.24 -15.94
N CYS A 106 -1.03 -1.76 -15.27
CA CYS A 106 -0.67 -2.17 -13.93
C CYS A 106 -1.39 -1.25 -12.92
N ILE A 107 -1.92 -1.83 -11.85
CA ILE A 107 -2.51 -1.12 -10.72
C ILE A 107 -1.74 -1.55 -9.49
N VAL A 108 -1.14 -0.59 -8.78
CA VAL A 108 -0.42 -0.80 -7.52
C VAL A 108 -1.17 -0.08 -6.42
N HIS A 109 -1.53 -0.78 -5.35
CA HIS A 109 -2.22 -0.24 -4.19
C HIS A 109 -1.22 0.01 -3.07
N PHE A 110 -1.30 1.19 -2.48
CA PHE A 110 -0.47 1.61 -1.38
C PHE A 110 -1.31 1.84 -0.12
N GLU A 111 -0.76 1.41 1.00
CA GLU A 111 -1.21 1.79 2.33
C GLU A 111 -0.20 2.76 2.95
N HIS A 112 -0.75 3.82 3.53
CA HIS A 112 0.02 4.89 4.15
C HIS A 112 -0.15 4.82 5.66
N GLY A 113 0.78 4.12 6.30
CA GLY A 113 0.97 4.16 7.74
C GLY A 113 2.26 4.90 8.09
N ARG A 114 2.97 4.38 9.10
CA ARG A 114 4.33 4.84 9.48
C ARG A 114 5.34 4.74 8.34
N CYS A 115 5.11 3.83 7.40
CA CYS A 115 5.87 3.66 6.18
C CYS A 115 4.90 3.43 5.01
N LEU A 116 5.35 3.73 3.79
CA LEU A 116 4.63 3.38 2.57
C LEU A 116 4.77 1.88 2.33
N GLU A 117 3.65 1.19 2.22
CA GLU A 117 3.61 -0.24 1.91
C GLU A 117 2.81 -0.49 0.63
N ILE A 118 3.24 -1.46 -0.16
CA ILE A 118 2.42 -1.97 -1.28
C ILE A 118 1.57 -3.11 -0.75
N SER A 119 0.27 -2.85 -0.62
CA SER A 119 -0.69 -3.84 -0.09
C SER A 119 -1.16 -4.83 -1.17
N ASP A 120 -1.25 -4.39 -2.43
CA ASP A 120 -1.62 -5.24 -3.55
C ASP A 120 -1.14 -4.71 -4.90
N ALA A 121 -1.03 -5.59 -5.90
CA ALA A 121 -0.86 -5.18 -7.27
C ALA A 121 -1.48 -6.17 -8.27
N GLY A 122 -1.99 -5.62 -9.37
CA GLY A 122 -2.65 -6.39 -10.40
C GLY A 122 -2.38 -5.84 -11.80
N PHE A 123 -2.75 -6.64 -12.79
CA PHE A 123 -2.60 -6.32 -14.21
C PHE A 123 -3.92 -6.57 -14.94
N SER A 124 -4.26 -5.67 -15.85
CA SER A 124 -5.41 -5.79 -16.74
C SER A 124 -4.96 -5.55 -18.19
N SER A 125 -5.62 -6.22 -19.14
CA SER A 125 -5.45 -5.99 -20.57
C SER A 125 -6.22 -4.77 -21.09
N ASP A 126 -6.96 -4.08 -20.23
CA ASP A 126 -7.64 -2.84 -20.59
C ASP A 126 -6.67 -1.67 -20.61
N SER A 127 -6.95 -0.69 -21.48
CA SER A 127 -6.20 0.57 -21.48
C SER A 127 -6.40 1.34 -20.16
N ILE A 128 -5.38 2.08 -19.73
CA ILE A 128 -5.46 2.90 -18.52
C ILE A 128 -6.62 3.92 -18.60
N SER A 129 -6.89 4.45 -19.80
CA SER A 129 -8.01 5.35 -20.03
C SER A 129 -9.36 4.67 -19.84
N SER A 130 -9.50 3.42 -20.29
CA SER A 130 -10.72 2.63 -20.11
C SER A 130 -10.96 2.34 -18.63
N LEU A 131 -9.91 1.97 -17.88
CA LEU A 131 -10.02 1.68 -16.45
C LEU A 131 -10.35 2.94 -15.65
N ILE A 132 -9.68 4.07 -15.91
CA ILE A 132 -10.01 5.35 -15.28
C ILE A 132 -11.46 5.74 -15.59
N ALA A 133 -11.90 5.57 -16.84
CA ALA A 133 -13.27 5.86 -17.22
C ALA A 133 -14.28 4.93 -16.53
N ALA A 134 -13.99 3.63 -16.39
CA ALA A 134 -14.83 2.67 -15.70
C ALA A 134 -14.95 3.00 -14.21
N VAL A 135 -13.84 3.32 -13.57
CA VAL A 135 -13.79 3.74 -12.16
C VAL A 135 -14.55 5.05 -11.95
N ASN A 136 -14.38 6.04 -12.84
CA ASN A 136 -15.13 7.30 -12.76
C ASN A 136 -16.64 7.13 -13.01
N GLN A 137 -17.05 6.08 -13.73
CA GLN A 137 -18.46 5.75 -13.97
C GLN A 137 -19.10 4.98 -12.80
N GLN A 138 -18.29 4.33 -11.97
CA GLN A 138 -18.76 3.79 -10.70
C GLN A 138 -19.03 4.97 -9.76
N ALA A 139 -20.31 5.31 -9.60
CA ALA A 139 -20.80 6.42 -8.78
C ALA A 139 -20.45 6.33 -7.28
N GLU A 140 -19.65 5.34 -6.86
CA GLU A 140 -19.38 4.99 -5.46
C GLU A 140 -18.00 5.45 -4.94
N HIS A 141 -17.12 6.05 -5.76
CA HIS A 141 -15.85 6.57 -5.25
C HIS A 141 -15.54 8.05 -5.59
N PRO A 142 -16.39 9.01 -5.13
CA PRO A 142 -16.02 10.43 -5.12
C PRO A 142 -14.82 10.74 -4.22
N ASP A 143 -14.41 9.76 -3.41
CA ASP A 143 -13.39 9.87 -2.38
C ASP A 143 -11.97 9.68 -2.90
N PHE A 144 -11.76 9.54 -4.21
CA PHE A 144 -10.41 9.47 -4.81
C PHE A 144 -10.13 10.65 -5.73
N ILE A 145 -9.00 11.31 -5.48
CA ILE A 145 -8.49 12.39 -6.32
C ILE A 145 -7.44 11.77 -7.25
N HIS A 146 -7.60 11.93 -8.56
CA HIS A 146 -6.65 11.44 -9.56
C HIS A 146 -5.77 12.58 -10.10
N VAL A 147 -4.48 12.32 -10.27
CA VAL A 147 -3.51 13.27 -10.79
C VAL A 147 -2.58 12.51 -11.75
N GLU A 148 -2.27 13.11 -12.91
CA GLU A 148 -1.21 12.58 -13.77
C GLU A 148 0.12 12.64 -13.03
N MET A 149 0.91 11.57 -13.13
CA MET A 149 2.20 11.45 -12.47
C MET A 149 3.29 11.22 -13.52
N ASP A 150 4.47 11.79 -13.29
CA ASP A 150 5.62 11.49 -14.13
C ASP A 150 6.05 10.02 -13.98
N LEU A 151 6.53 9.41 -15.05
CA LEU A 151 6.90 7.99 -15.04
C LEU A 151 8.09 7.70 -14.11
N ALA A 152 9.01 8.66 -13.94
CA ALA A 152 10.14 8.51 -13.03
C ALA A 152 9.69 8.67 -11.58
N GLU A 153 8.72 9.54 -11.31
CA GLU A 153 8.10 9.67 -9.99
C GLU A 153 7.33 8.39 -9.63
N ALA A 154 6.57 7.84 -10.58
CA ALA A 154 5.88 6.56 -10.43
C ALA A 154 6.85 5.43 -10.04
N ARG A 155 8.03 5.39 -10.66
CA ARG A 155 9.10 4.45 -10.28
C ARG A 155 9.56 4.68 -8.85
N ALA A 156 9.87 5.92 -8.46
CA ALA A 156 10.34 6.24 -7.12
C ALA A 156 9.35 5.82 -6.02
N TRP A 157 8.05 5.98 -6.27
CA TRP A 157 6.99 5.51 -5.37
C TRP A 157 7.02 3.99 -5.17
N ILE A 158 7.15 3.21 -6.25
CA ILE A 158 7.13 1.76 -6.14
C ILE A 158 8.44 1.23 -5.54
N ASP A 159 9.59 1.83 -5.88
CA ASP A 159 10.89 1.45 -5.30
C ASP A 159 10.90 1.64 -3.78
N GLU A 160 10.29 2.72 -3.25
CA GLU A 160 10.14 2.93 -1.80
C GLU A 160 9.23 1.87 -1.17
N GLY A 161 8.11 1.55 -1.84
CA GLY A 161 7.21 0.49 -1.42
C GLY A 161 7.82 -0.92 -1.43
N PHE A 162 8.95 -1.13 -2.11
CA PHE A 162 9.77 -2.34 -2.01
C PHE A 162 10.90 -2.24 -0.97
N GLY A 163 11.05 -1.10 -0.32
CA GLY A 163 12.14 -0.81 0.61
C GLY A 163 12.16 -1.70 1.85
N PRO A 164 13.23 -1.63 2.66
CA PRO A 164 13.40 -2.46 3.86
C PRO A 164 12.23 -2.39 4.84
N SER A 165 11.55 -1.22 4.90
CA SER A 165 10.37 -1.00 5.74
C SER A 165 9.16 -1.82 5.31
N ALA A 166 8.97 -2.07 4.01
CA ALA A 166 7.87 -2.90 3.49
C ALA A 166 8.09 -4.41 3.72
N THR A 167 9.31 -4.82 4.08
CA THR A 167 9.60 -6.23 4.40
C THR A 167 9.21 -6.60 5.84
N MET A 168 8.89 -5.59 6.69
CA MET A 168 8.43 -5.82 8.06
C MET A 168 6.97 -6.25 8.16
N PHE A 169 6.16 -5.98 7.12
CA PHE A 169 4.73 -6.28 7.11
C PHE A 169 4.43 -7.41 6.13
N LEU A 170 3.57 -8.34 6.56
CA LEU A 170 3.12 -9.44 5.71
C LEU A 170 1.98 -8.95 4.84
N PRO A 171 2.07 -9.08 3.51
CA PRO A 171 1.06 -8.54 2.62
C PRO A 171 -0.28 -9.24 2.80
N HIS A 172 -1.34 -8.45 2.82
CA HIS A 172 -2.72 -8.91 3.05
C HIS A 172 -3.36 -9.60 1.84
N SER A 173 -2.78 -9.46 0.64
CA SER A 173 -3.30 -10.02 -0.62
C SER A 173 -2.59 -11.30 -1.04
N THR A 174 -3.37 -12.28 -1.50
CA THR A 174 -2.84 -13.51 -2.13
C THR A 174 -2.26 -13.25 -3.52
N ALA A 175 -2.70 -12.21 -4.22
CA ALA A 175 -2.25 -11.86 -5.57
C ALA A 175 -0.91 -11.11 -5.55
N TRP A 176 -0.60 -10.40 -4.47
CA TRP A 176 0.60 -9.59 -4.36
C TRP A 176 1.92 -10.37 -4.51
N PRO A 177 2.13 -11.53 -3.85
CA PRO A 177 3.33 -12.34 -4.12
C PRO A 177 3.45 -12.79 -5.58
N GLU A 178 2.31 -12.97 -6.27
CA GLU A 178 2.26 -13.49 -7.65
C GLU A 178 2.55 -12.38 -8.66
N SER A 179 2.05 -11.17 -8.42
CA SER A 179 2.28 -9.98 -9.25
C SER A 179 3.67 -9.35 -9.06
N LYS A 180 4.38 -9.67 -7.97
CA LYS A 180 5.66 -9.05 -7.60
C LYS A 180 6.69 -9.09 -8.73
N ALA A 181 6.94 -10.26 -9.32
CA ALA A 181 7.94 -10.40 -10.39
C ALA A 181 7.57 -9.58 -11.64
N LEU A 182 6.28 -9.53 -11.98
CA LEU A 182 5.79 -8.75 -13.11
C LEU A 182 5.87 -7.24 -12.84
N LEU A 183 5.60 -6.82 -11.61
CA LEU A 183 5.78 -5.43 -11.19
C LEU A 183 7.27 -5.02 -11.21
N GLN A 184 8.17 -5.86 -10.68
CA GLN A 184 9.62 -5.61 -10.74
C GLN A 184 10.13 -5.53 -12.18
N TRP A 185 9.60 -6.37 -13.08
CA TRP A 185 9.88 -6.28 -14.51
C TRP A 185 9.42 -4.95 -15.11
N LEU A 186 8.21 -4.50 -14.81
CA LEU A 186 7.67 -3.22 -15.27
C LEU A 186 8.52 -2.04 -14.79
N ILE A 187 8.95 -2.05 -13.52
CA ILE A 187 9.76 -1.01 -12.91
C ILE A 187 11.11 -0.83 -13.59
N ARG A 188 11.76 -1.94 -13.99
CA ARG A 188 13.03 -1.90 -14.75
C ARG A 188 12.90 -1.15 -16.07
N LYS A 189 11.69 -0.97 -16.59
CA LYS A 189 11.40 -0.26 -17.84
C LYS A 189 11.00 1.21 -17.61
N LEU A 190 10.70 1.60 -16.38
CA LEU A 190 10.41 3.00 -16.03
C LEU A 190 11.70 3.82 -15.95
N PRO A 191 11.67 5.11 -16.33
CA PRO A 191 12.82 6.00 -16.22
C PRO A 191 13.24 6.20 -14.76
N ASP A 192 14.56 6.30 -14.53
CA ASP A 192 15.14 6.69 -13.25
C ASP A 192 15.04 8.20 -12.99
N GLY A 193 15.32 8.62 -11.75
CA GLY A 193 15.56 10.02 -11.41
C GLY A 193 14.33 10.82 -10.98
N GLY A 194 13.19 10.16 -10.77
CA GLY A 194 12.03 10.78 -10.16
C GLY A 194 12.20 11.02 -8.67
N ILE A 195 11.41 11.94 -8.14
CA ILE A 195 11.39 12.29 -6.72
C ILE A 195 10.00 11.97 -6.20
N ARG A 196 9.91 11.23 -5.10
CA ARG A 196 8.64 11.08 -4.41
C ARG A 196 8.23 12.43 -3.81
N ILE A 197 7.09 12.93 -4.24
CA ILE A 197 6.46 14.09 -3.62
C ILE A 197 5.73 13.58 -2.37
N GLU A 198 6.31 13.84 -1.20
CA GLU A 198 5.63 13.61 0.07
C GLU A 198 4.41 14.54 0.20
N PRO A 199 3.32 14.07 0.84
CA PRO A 199 2.24 14.97 1.24
C PRO A 199 2.80 16.13 2.07
N PRO A 200 2.22 17.34 1.96
CA PRO A 200 2.66 18.47 2.77
C PRO A 200 2.53 18.12 4.26
N ARG A 201 3.66 18.14 4.96
CA ARG A 201 3.71 17.87 6.40
C ARG A 201 3.13 19.07 7.14
N TRP A 202 2.27 18.79 8.11
CA TRP A 202 1.76 19.81 9.01
C TRP A 202 2.87 20.28 9.94
N SER A 203 2.97 21.60 10.16
CA SER A 203 3.88 22.11 11.18
C SER A 203 3.31 21.82 12.56
N SER A 204 4.17 21.60 13.57
CA SER A 204 3.70 21.43 14.94
C SER A 204 2.87 22.66 15.38
N GLU A 205 3.22 23.88 14.96
CA GLU A 205 2.45 25.09 15.29
C GLU A 205 1.01 25.05 14.73
N ASP A 206 0.84 24.57 13.50
CA ASP A 206 -0.48 24.43 12.87
C ASP A 206 -1.31 23.36 13.56
N ILE A 207 -0.71 22.22 13.90
CA ILE A 207 -1.36 21.15 14.68
C ILE A 207 -1.83 21.69 16.03
N HIS A 208 -0.95 22.35 16.79
CA HIS A 208 -1.31 22.91 18.10
C HIS A 208 -2.41 23.98 18.01
N THR A 209 -2.42 24.76 16.93
CA THR A 209 -3.47 25.77 16.70
C THR A 209 -4.82 25.10 16.43
N LEU A 210 -4.87 24.11 15.54
CA LEU A 210 -6.07 23.33 15.25
C LEU A 210 -6.62 22.64 16.51
N LEU A 211 -5.75 22.01 17.30
CA LEU A 211 -6.15 21.32 18.53
C LEU A 211 -6.66 22.30 19.60
N ARG A 212 -6.11 23.51 19.66
CA ARG A 212 -6.63 24.57 20.55
C ARG A 212 -8.05 24.99 20.17
N ASP A 213 -8.32 25.12 18.87
CA ASP A 213 -9.66 25.45 18.37
C ASP A 213 -10.65 24.34 18.71
N PHE A 214 -10.26 23.08 18.53
CA PHE A 214 -11.04 21.93 18.97
C PHE A 214 -11.33 21.97 20.48
N CYS A 215 -10.32 22.13 21.32
CA CYS A 215 -10.52 22.14 22.78
C CYS A 215 -11.38 23.31 23.27
N THR A 216 -11.46 24.39 22.50
CA THR A 216 -12.39 25.50 22.76
C THR A 216 -13.83 25.12 22.43
N ALA A 217 -14.04 24.30 21.39
CA ALA A 217 -15.33 23.77 20.97
C ALA A 217 -15.76 22.48 21.71
N LEU A 218 -14.84 21.82 22.41
CA LEU A 218 -15.05 20.54 23.09
C LEU A 218 -16.14 20.64 24.16
N LEU A 219 -17.09 19.71 24.09
CA LEU A 219 -18.25 19.65 24.99
C LEU A 219 -17.98 18.67 26.14
N GLY A 220 -18.60 18.94 27.30
CA GLY A 220 -18.53 18.03 28.46
C GLY A 220 -17.29 18.18 29.34
N THR A 221 -17.13 17.24 30.27
CA THR A 221 -16.03 17.16 31.24
C THR A 221 -14.94 16.24 30.71
N ALA A 222 -14.20 16.68 29.68
CA ALA A 222 -13.01 15.96 29.28
C ALA A 222 -11.99 15.94 30.45
N PRO A 223 -11.19 14.86 30.60
CA PRO A 223 -9.93 14.96 31.35
C PRO A 223 -9.15 16.15 30.77
N SER A 224 -8.59 16.98 31.64
CA SER A 224 -8.29 18.40 31.37
C SER A 224 -7.99 18.76 29.89
N ARG A 225 -8.54 19.86 29.37
CA ARG A 225 -8.35 20.29 27.96
C ARG A 225 -6.89 20.25 27.49
N PHE A 226 -5.94 20.50 28.39
CA PHE A 226 -4.51 20.35 28.11
C PHE A 226 -4.11 18.90 27.77
N HIS A 227 -4.63 17.92 28.51
CA HIS A 227 -4.42 16.50 28.25
C HIS A 227 -4.97 16.07 26.89
N ALA A 228 -6.20 16.48 26.56
CA ALA A 228 -6.79 16.21 25.25
C ALA A 228 -5.92 16.75 24.10
N MET A 229 -5.34 17.94 24.26
CA MET A 229 -4.39 18.49 23.29
C MET A 229 -3.11 17.65 23.17
N CYS A 230 -2.50 17.25 24.29
CA CYS A 230 -1.26 16.48 24.28
C CYS A 230 -1.44 15.12 23.59
N VAL A 231 -2.50 14.39 23.95
CA VAL A 231 -2.79 13.06 23.36
C VAL A 231 -3.06 13.18 21.86
N LEU A 232 -3.91 14.14 21.44
CA LEU A 232 -4.19 14.32 20.02
C LEU A 232 -2.95 14.76 19.22
N ALA A 233 -2.08 15.60 19.80
CA ALA A 233 -0.84 16.00 19.16
C ALA A 233 0.08 14.79 18.94
N GLU A 234 0.28 13.96 19.96
CA GLU A 234 1.08 12.74 19.86
C GLU A 234 0.51 11.77 18.83
N LEU A 235 -0.81 11.55 18.81
CA LEU A 235 -1.47 10.70 17.81
C LEU A 235 -1.34 11.28 16.40
N CYS A 236 -1.27 12.60 16.24
CA CYS A 236 -0.99 13.24 14.95
C CYS A 236 0.46 13.03 14.49
N GLU A 237 1.42 12.90 15.41
CA GLU A 237 2.83 12.70 15.04
C GLU A 237 3.18 11.22 14.86
N SER A 238 2.49 10.32 15.56
CA SER A 238 2.88 8.89 15.68
C SER A 238 2.08 7.91 14.81
N THR A 239 0.95 8.31 14.22
CA THR A 239 0.03 7.38 13.51
C THR A 239 -0.39 7.83 12.12
N GLY A 240 -0.68 6.85 11.24
CA GLY A 240 -1.08 7.10 9.86
C GLY A 240 -0.14 8.04 9.10
N ILE A 241 -0.73 8.94 8.29
CA ILE A 241 0.00 9.97 7.53
C ILE A 241 0.32 11.25 8.33
N GLY A 242 -0.08 11.29 9.60
CA GLY A 242 0.08 12.44 10.48
C GLY A 242 -0.72 13.70 10.13
N ASP A 243 -1.71 13.60 9.23
CA ASP A 243 -2.63 14.69 8.94
C ASP A 243 -3.69 14.78 10.07
N PRO A 244 -3.76 15.89 10.83
CA PRO A 244 -4.68 16.01 11.95
C PRO A 244 -6.16 16.12 11.53
N LEU A 245 -6.44 16.34 10.24
CA LEU A 245 -7.79 16.47 9.70
C LEU A 245 -8.35 15.19 9.08
N ARG A 246 -7.52 14.15 8.90
CA ARG A 246 -7.91 12.92 8.20
C ARG A 246 -7.83 11.69 9.09
N TRP A 247 -8.99 11.08 9.37
CA TRP A 247 -9.12 9.96 10.28
C TRP A 247 -9.86 8.79 9.61
N SER A 248 -9.09 7.86 9.06
CA SER A 248 -9.57 6.61 8.45
C SER A 248 -9.83 5.52 9.48
N GLU A 249 -10.63 4.52 9.11
CA GLU A 249 -10.81 3.27 9.87
C GLU A 249 -9.48 2.59 10.18
N SER A 250 -8.56 2.48 9.20
CA SER A 250 -7.25 1.82 9.40
C SER A 250 -6.39 2.53 10.45
N ARG A 251 -6.34 3.87 10.40
CA ARG A 251 -5.67 4.68 11.43
C ARG A 251 -6.30 4.51 12.81
N LEU A 252 -7.63 4.44 12.89
CA LEU A 252 -8.33 4.25 14.17
C LEU A 252 -8.11 2.85 14.73
N HIS A 253 -8.01 1.83 13.87
CA HIS A 253 -7.56 0.49 14.24
C HIS A 253 -6.13 0.53 14.80
N GLU A 254 -5.17 1.13 14.07
CA GLU A 254 -3.78 1.29 14.55
C GLU A 254 -3.71 1.90 15.96
N ILE A 255 -4.53 2.92 16.21
CA ILE A 255 -4.60 3.59 17.52
C ILE A 255 -5.26 2.68 18.55
N LEU A 256 -6.48 2.20 18.32
CA LEU A 256 -7.29 1.54 19.35
C LEU A 256 -6.92 0.08 19.61
N THR A 257 -6.09 -0.53 18.75
CA THR A 257 -5.55 -1.89 18.94
C THR A 257 -4.02 -1.89 18.84
N PRO A 258 -3.31 -1.19 19.73
CA PRO A 258 -1.87 -1.10 19.62
C PRO A 258 -1.19 -2.39 20.07
N GLU A 259 0.04 -2.54 19.61
CA GLU A 259 0.94 -3.55 20.13
C GLU A 259 1.21 -3.34 21.63
N PRO A 260 1.67 -4.37 22.37
CA PRO A 260 1.89 -4.31 23.83
C PRO A 260 2.76 -3.16 24.33
N ASP A 261 3.57 -2.56 23.45
CA ASP A 261 4.46 -1.44 23.76
C ASP A 261 3.95 -0.08 23.23
N GLY A 262 2.85 -0.05 22.47
CA GLY A 262 2.36 1.13 21.74
C GLY A 262 1.85 2.27 22.63
N TYR A 263 1.57 1.98 23.91
CA TYR A 263 1.15 2.97 24.90
C TYR A 263 2.20 3.32 25.95
N ARG A 264 3.39 2.73 25.89
CA ARG A 264 4.39 2.85 26.97
C ARG A 264 4.82 4.29 27.29
N ASP A 265 4.69 5.19 26.32
CA ASP A 265 5.08 6.60 26.46
C ASP A 265 3.93 7.51 26.91
N PHE A 266 2.71 6.99 27.08
CA PHE A 266 1.57 7.75 27.59
C PHE A 266 1.38 7.50 29.09
N GLU A 267 1.07 8.55 29.86
CA GLU A 267 0.62 8.39 31.24
C GLU A 267 -0.76 7.71 31.26
N ASP A 268 -0.98 6.74 32.15
CA ASP A 268 -2.23 5.93 32.18
C ASP A 268 -3.51 6.78 32.25
N GLU A 269 -3.45 7.93 32.96
CA GLU A 269 -4.57 8.88 33.07
C GLU A 269 -4.94 9.55 31.72
N LEU A 270 -4.02 9.55 30.74
CA LEU A 270 -4.22 10.15 29.42
C LEU A 270 -4.99 9.22 28.46
N LEU A 271 -5.06 7.93 28.76
CA LEU A 271 -5.62 6.92 27.88
C LEU A 271 -7.05 6.52 28.26
N VAL A 272 -7.47 6.68 29.51
CA VAL A 272 -8.77 6.16 30.00
C VAL A 272 -9.98 6.54 29.13
N ASP A 273 -10.01 7.73 28.52
CA ASP A 273 -11.18 8.21 27.74
C ASP A 273 -10.89 8.42 26.24
N LEU A 274 -9.84 7.80 25.69
CA LEU A 274 -9.41 8.02 24.29
C LEU A 274 -10.52 7.76 23.25
N PRO A 275 -11.31 6.66 23.30
CA PRO A 275 -12.40 6.44 22.35
C PRO A 275 -13.42 7.59 22.33
N GLU A 276 -13.79 8.12 23.51
CA GLU A 276 -14.74 9.22 23.63
C GLU A 276 -14.17 10.54 23.10
N LEU A 277 -12.88 10.79 23.34
CA LEU A 277 -12.17 11.93 22.76
C LEU A 277 -12.19 11.87 21.23
N LEU A 278 -11.90 10.69 20.65
CA LEU A 278 -11.91 10.49 19.20
C LEU A 278 -13.31 10.63 18.60
N ARG A 279 -14.37 10.18 19.28
CA ARG A 279 -15.77 10.38 18.85
C ARG A 279 -16.14 11.86 18.69
N GLN A 280 -15.54 12.74 19.49
CA GLN A 280 -15.74 14.18 19.36
C GLN A 280 -14.78 14.83 18.36
N TYR A 281 -13.53 14.39 18.31
CA TYR A 281 -12.51 14.98 17.45
C TYR A 281 -12.69 14.65 15.97
N VAL A 282 -13.00 13.39 15.64
CA VAL A 282 -13.13 12.94 14.24
C VAL A 282 -14.18 13.75 13.46
N PRO A 283 -15.42 13.97 13.95
CA PRO A 283 -16.38 14.82 13.26
C PRO A 283 -15.92 16.28 13.11
N PHE A 284 -15.25 16.84 14.12
CA PHE A 284 -14.68 18.19 14.04
C PHE A 284 -13.63 18.28 12.92
N ALA A 285 -12.66 17.35 12.93
CA ALA A 285 -11.59 17.27 11.93
C ALA A 285 -12.14 17.09 10.51
N HIS A 286 -13.07 16.14 10.33
CA HIS A 286 -13.70 15.86 9.05
C HIS A 286 -14.53 17.05 8.53
N ALA A 287 -15.22 17.77 9.40
CA ALA A 287 -15.96 18.97 9.01
C ALA A 287 -15.03 20.09 8.50
N GLN A 288 -13.88 20.29 9.14
CA GLN A 288 -12.87 21.26 8.69
C GLN A 288 -12.27 20.92 7.32
N ALA A 289 -12.03 19.62 7.07
CA ALA A 289 -11.53 19.14 5.78
C ALA A 289 -12.62 18.96 4.70
N GLY A 290 -13.91 19.16 5.04
CA GLY A 290 -15.02 18.94 4.11
C GLY A 290 -15.22 17.47 3.73
N ILE A 291 -14.82 16.53 4.60
CA ILE A 291 -14.99 15.10 4.41
C ILE A 291 -16.48 14.75 4.48
N ARG A 292 -16.94 13.89 3.56
CA ARG A 292 -18.36 13.51 3.49
C ARG A 292 -18.81 12.76 4.75
N GLN A 293 -20.08 12.94 5.12
CA GLN A 293 -20.65 12.33 6.33
C GLN A 293 -20.49 10.80 6.36
N GLY A 294 -20.69 10.11 5.23
CA GLY A 294 -20.56 8.65 5.22
C GLY A 294 -19.14 8.11 5.49
N LEU A 295 -18.08 8.92 5.36
CA LEU A 295 -16.74 8.54 5.82
C LEU A 295 -16.57 8.79 7.33
N THR A 296 -17.14 9.89 7.82
CA THR A 296 -17.22 10.16 9.27
C THR A 296 -17.98 9.05 10.00
N ASP A 297 -19.12 8.61 9.47
CA ASP A 297 -19.93 7.55 10.08
C ASP A 297 -19.16 6.21 10.14
N ARG A 298 -18.37 5.90 9.11
CA ARG A 298 -17.49 4.72 9.09
C ARG A 298 -16.37 4.82 10.13
N ALA A 299 -15.74 5.98 10.24
CA ALA A 299 -14.72 6.23 11.25
C ALA A 299 -15.29 6.08 12.67
N LEU A 300 -16.48 6.62 12.94
CA LEU A 300 -17.17 6.45 14.22
C LEU A 300 -17.52 4.98 14.50
N ALA A 301 -18.00 4.25 13.48
CA ALA A 301 -18.28 2.82 13.61
C ALA A 301 -17.02 2.00 13.94
N ALA A 302 -15.86 2.36 13.38
CA ALA A 302 -14.58 1.73 13.75
C ALA A 302 -14.19 1.99 15.20
N ILE A 303 -14.45 3.20 15.73
CA ILE A 303 -14.23 3.47 17.16
C ILE A 303 -15.08 2.53 18.01
N ASP A 304 -16.37 2.38 17.67
CA ASP A 304 -17.28 1.50 18.40
C ASP A 304 -16.89 0.02 18.29
N GLU A 305 -16.34 -0.40 17.15
CA GLU A 305 -15.84 -1.77 16.93
C GLU A 305 -14.63 -2.08 17.83
N TYR A 306 -13.66 -1.17 17.93
CA TYR A 306 -12.38 -1.41 18.62
C TYR A 306 -12.35 -0.97 20.09
N GLU A 307 -13.37 -0.25 20.56
CA GLU A 307 -13.44 0.24 21.94
C GLU A 307 -13.27 -0.88 22.99
N SER A 308 -13.89 -2.04 22.78
CA SER A 308 -13.76 -3.15 23.74
C SER A 308 -12.35 -3.74 23.77
N ALA A 309 -11.69 -3.83 22.62
CA ALA A 309 -10.31 -4.33 22.53
C ALA A 309 -9.32 -3.34 23.17
N TYR A 310 -9.56 -2.04 22.98
CA TYR A 310 -8.80 -0.98 23.60
C TYR A 310 -8.75 -1.07 25.13
N TYR A 311 -9.92 -1.17 25.77
CA TYR A 311 -9.98 -1.28 27.23
C TYR A 311 -9.37 -2.58 27.76
N GLN A 312 -9.50 -3.69 27.03
CA GLN A 312 -8.82 -4.94 27.37
C GLN A 312 -7.29 -4.77 27.35
N ALA A 313 -6.75 -4.11 26.33
CA ALA A 313 -5.32 -3.86 26.23
C ALA A 313 -4.80 -2.96 27.36
N LEU A 314 -5.57 -1.95 27.78
CA LEU A 314 -5.23 -1.11 28.94
C LEU A 314 -5.22 -1.90 30.24
N ASP A 315 -6.23 -2.76 30.47
CA ASP A 315 -6.31 -3.60 31.67
C ASP A 315 -5.15 -4.62 31.76
N GLU A 316 -4.64 -5.09 30.61
CA GLU A 316 -3.49 -6.01 30.55
C GLU A 316 -2.13 -5.30 30.71
N ALA A 317 -2.07 -4.00 30.44
CA ALA A 317 -0.85 -3.19 30.52
C ALA A 317 -0.58 -2.57 31.90
N GLY A 318 -1.61 -2.42 32.74
CA GLY A 318 -1.53 -1.90 34.12
C GLY A 318 -1.17 -2.94 35.19
#